data_AF-A0A538N2H7-F1
#
_entry.id   AF-A0A538N2H7-F1
#
_cell.length_a   1.000
_cell.length_b   1.000
_cell.length_c   1.000
_cell.angle_alpha   90.00
_cell.angle_beta   90.00
_cell.angle_gamma   90.00
#
_symmetry.space_group_name_H-M   'P 1'
#
loop_
_entity.id
_entity.type
_entity.pdbx_description
1 polymer ?
#
loop_
_entity_poly.entity_id
_entity_poly.type
_entity_poly.pdbx_seq_one_letter_code
_entity_poly.pdbx_strand_id
1 'polypeptide(L)'
;MLPEQRAGFRRVLRQAPAACERAAALAPESATPWIVLMACAQGLGWAHERFRDIWAKAGARAPHSVAAHQRALYYWLPRWQGSAELAAGFVADTLARAVPGRLLTGVQLEYLFLEQIRGPQVAAALDAALADLAAAPPDHPYCIHHQHWLAYLLTKAGRHSEAVTAFRAVDGYAGARPWDLYADPAGTFAATRDEALRGEPLRR
;
A
#
# COMPACT_ATOMS: atom_id res chain seq x y z
N MET A 1 -11.57 -15.17 -13.08
CA MET A 1 -11.10 -14.77 -14.43
C MET A 1 -11.18 -15.98 -15.35
N LEU A 2 -11.83 -15.84 -16.51
CA LEU A 2 -11.96 -16.92 -17.49
C LEU A 2 -10.59 -17.27 -18.13
N PRO A 3 -10.37 -18.51 -18.60
CA PRO A 3 -9.09 -18.93 -19.20
C PRO A 3 -8.61 -18.04 -20.35
N GLU A 4 -9.51 -17.59 -21.21
CA GLU A 4 -9.22 -16.71 -22.34
C GLU A 4 -8.80 -15.31 -21.88
N GLN A 5 -9.47 -14.75 -20.86
CA GLN A 5 -9.11 -13.47 -20.24
C GLN A 5 -7.70 -13.57 -19.62
N ARG A 6 -7.36 -14.70 -18.99
CA ARG A 6 -6.03 -14.96 -18.44
C ARG A 6 -4.95 -15.02 -19.51
N ALA A 7 -5.23 -15.69 -20.62
CA ALA A 7 -4.31 -15.78 -21.76
C ALA A 7 -4.09 -14.42 -22.42
N GLY A 8 -5.18 -13.66 -22.62
CA GLY A 8 -5.14 -12.28 -23.14
C GLY A 8 -4.32 -11.35 -22.25
N PHE A 9 -4.58 -11.37 -20.93
CA PHE A 9 -3.82 -10.61 -19.94
C PHE A 9 -2.32 -10.92 -20.02
N ARG A 10 -1.94 -12.20 -20.01
CA ARG A 10 -0.52 -12.61 -20.08
C ARG A 10 0.13 -12.21 -21.39
N ARG A 11 -0.59 -12.30 -22.52
CA ARG A 11 -0.07 -11.89 -23.83
C ARG A 11 0.31 -10.40 -23.83
N VAL A 12 -0.57 -9.54 -23.33
CA VAL A 12 -0.30 -8.09 -23.26
C VAL A 12 0.81 -7.80 -22.26
N LEU A 13 0.78 -8.42 -21.07
CA LEU A 13 1.77 -8.16 -20.03
C LEU A 13 3.21 -8.54 -20.44
N ARG A 14 3.39 -9.53 -21.32
CA ARG A 14 4.71 -9.89 -21.88
C ARG A 14 5.33 -8.83 -22.77
N GLN A 15 4.58 -7.83 -23.22
CA GLN A 15 5.10 -6.74 -24.05
C GLN A 15 5.74 -5.62 -23.21
N ALA A 16 5.31 -5.48 -21.95
CA ALA A 16 5.77 -4.42 -21.06
C ALA A 16 7.27 -4.49 -20.69
N PRO A 17 7.91 -5.66 -20.48
CA PRO A 17 9.31 -5.71 -20.06
C PRO A 17 10.28 -5.01 -21.00
N ALA A 18 10.17 -5.25 -22.32
CA ALA A 18 11.04 -4.61 -23.29
C ALA A 18 10.86 -3.08 -23.32
N ALA A 19 9.63 -2.59 -23.11
CA ALA A 19 9.38 -1.16 -23.00
C ALA A 19 9.99 -0.57 -21.71
N CYS A 20 9.91 -1.30 -20.60
CA CYS A 20 10.52 -0.88 -19.34
C CYS A 20 12.05 -0.87 -19.42
N GLU A 21 12.66 -1.85 -20.08
CA GLU A 21 14.12 -1.89 -20.30
C GLU A 21 14.59 -0.71 -21.14
N ARG A 22 13.87 -0.38 -22.24
CA ARG A 22 14.15 0.84 -23.02
C ARG A 22 13.99 2.10 -22.19
N ALA A 23 12.92 2.20 -21.39
CA ALA A 23 12.71 3.36 -20.52
C ALA A 23 13.82 3.49 -19.45
N ALA A 24 14.28 2.38 -18.89
CA ALA A 24 15.39 2.37 -17.93
C ALA A 24 16.73 2.77 -18.56
N ALA A 25 16.95 2.45 -19.84
CA ALA A 25 18.12 2.91 -20.58
C ALA A 25 18.06 4.41 -20.89
N LEU A 26 16.87 4.96 -21.16
CA LEU A 26 16.67 6.38 -21.45
C LEU A 26 16.67 7.27 -20.20
N ALA A 27 16.23 6.74 -19.05
CA ALA A 27 16.20 7.44 -17.76
C ALA A 27 16.81 6.57 -16.65
N PRO A 28 18.16 6.42 -16.62
CA PRO A 28 18.85 5.50 -15.70
C PRO A 28 18.62 5.78 -14.22
N GLU A 29 18.30 7.01 -13.84
CA GLU A 29 17.99 7.46 -12.49
C GLU A 29 16.54 7.15 -12.06
N SER A 30 15.64 6.94 -13.02
CA SER A 30 14.22 6.74 -12.73
C SER A 30 13.92 5.37 -12.13
N ALA A 31 13.23 5.34 -10.99
CA ALA A 31 12.73 4.10 -10.40
C ALA A 31 11.50 3.54 -11.15
N THR A 32 10.80 4.37 -11.92
CA THR A 32 9.49 4.05 -12.53
C THR A 32 9.51 2.78 -13.40
N PRO A 33 10.48 2.57 -14.31
CA PRO A 33 10.51 1.36 -15.13
C PRO A 33 10.63 0.07 -14.29
N TRP A 34 11.39 0.13 -13.19
CA TRP A 34 11.55 -1.00 -12.27
C TRP A 34 10.27 -1.26 -11.46
N ILE A 35 9.58 -0.21 -11.03
CA ILE A 35 8.27 -0.33 -10.36
C ILE A 35 7.22 -0.97 -11.27
N VAL A 36 7.21 -0.60 -12.56
CA VAL A 36 6.33 -1.23 -13.56
C VAL A 36 6.73 -2.68 -13.80
N LEU A 37 8.02 -3.00 -13.89
CA LEU A 37 8.51 -4.38 -14.02
C LEU A 37 8.09 -5.27 -12.84
N MET A 38 7.98 -4.73 -11.62
CA MET A 38 7.48 -5.51 -10.47
C MET A 38 6.03 -6.02 -10.68
N ALA A 39 5.15 -5.26 -11.35
CA ALA A 39 3.82 -5.78 -11.73
C ALA A 39 3.92 -6.91 -12.75
N CYS A 40 4.86 -6.80 -13.69
CA CYS A 40 5.11 -7.86 -14.67
C CYS A 40 5.57 -9.14 -13.96
N ALA A 41 6.50 -9.01 -13.01
CA ALA A 41 7.00 -10.12 -12.22
C ALA A 41 5.88 -10.84 -11.45
N GLN A 42 4.99 -10.08 -10.80
CA GLN A 42 3.83 -10.62 -10.10
C GLN A 42 2.86 -11.33 -11.05
N GLY A 43 2.44 -10.67 -12.14
CA GLY A 43 1.41 -11.18 -13.05
C GLY A 43 1.89 -12.31 -13.98
N LEU A 44 3.19 -12.37 -14.27
CA LEU A 44 3.79 -13.43 -15.06
C LEU A 44 4.33 -14.59 -14.20
N GLY A 45 4.47 -14.39 -12.89
CA GLY A 45 5.02 -15.38 -11.97
C GLY A 45 6.51 -15.60 -12.18
N TRP A 46 7.27 -14.52 -12.23
CA TRP A 46 8.73 -14.61 -12.28
C TRP A 46 9.30 -15.11 -10.95
N ALA A 47 10.43 -15.81 -11.02
CA ALA A 47 11.14 -16.32 -9.85
C ALA A 47 11.59 -15.21 -8.89
N HIS A 48 11.73 -15.56 -7.61
CA HIS A 48 12.09 -14.64 -6.53
C HIS A 48 13.41 -13.92 -6.78
N GLU A 49 14.41 -14.62 -7.30
CA GLU A 49 15.74 -14.06 -7.61
C GLU A 49 15.64 -12.88 -8.57
N ARG A 50 14.92 -13.09 -9.69
CA ARG A 50 14.67 -12.04 -10.68
C ARG A 50 13.89 -10.87 -10.08
N PHE A 51 12.92 -11.14 -9.20
CA PHE A 51 12.20 -10.08 -8.51
C PHE A 51 13.11 -9.28 -7.58
N ARG A 52 13.99 -9.94 -6.82
CA ARG A 52 14.97 -9.27 -5.94
C ARG A 52 15.91 -8.36 -6.73
N ASP A 53 16.33 -8.75 -7.92
CA ASP A 53 17.14 -7.89 -8.79
C ASP A 53 16.39 -6.61 -9.22
N ILE A 54 15.11 -6.74 -9.59
CA ILE A 54 14.26 -5.60 -9.96
C ILE A 54 14.04 -4.70 -8.73
N TRP A 55 13.76 -5.30 -7.58
CA TRP A 55 13.59 -4.60 -6.31
C TRP A 55 14.84 -3.80 -5.93
N ALA A 56 16.02 -4.41 -6.02
CA ALA A 56 17.29 -3.73 -5.73
C ALA A 56 17.50 -2.51 -6.65
N LYS A 57 17.17 -2.64 -7.94
CA LYS A 57 17.26 -1.52 -8.89
C LYS A 57 16.28 -0.39 -8.59
N ALA A 58 15.06 -0.70 -8.18
CA ALA A 58 14.08 0.29 -7.75
C ALA A 58 14.52 0.98 -6.44
N GLY A 59 14.93 0.19 -5.44
CA GLY A 59 15.36 0.67 -4.13
C GLY A 59 16.62 1.53 -4.16
N ALA A 60 17.58 1.23 -5.04
CA ALA A 60 18.77 2.05 -5.24
C ALA A 60 18.45 3.47 -5.77
N ARG A 61 17.31 3.64 -6.45
CA ARG A 61 16.90 4.91 -7.08
C ARG A 61 15.89 5.68 -6.24
N ALA A 62 14.97 4.97 -5.60
CA ALA A 62 13.91 5.56 -4.80
C ALA A 62 13.65 4.72 -3.53
N PRO A 63 14.57 4.75 -2.55
CA PRO A 63 14.51 3.89 -1.36
C PRO A 63 13.25 4.14 -0.51
N HIS A 64 12.66 5.34 -0.62
CA HIS A 64 11.47 5.74 0.12
C HIS A 64 10.20 5.83 -0.74
N SER A 65 10.19 5.23 -1.94
CA SER A 65 9.01 5.25 -2.80
C SER A 65 7.91 4.34 -2.24
N VAL A 66 6.86 4.94 -1.67
CA VAL A 66 5.69 4.21 -1.17
C VAL A 66 5.09 3.31 -2.25
N ALA A 67 5.00 3.79 -3.50
CA ALA A 67 4.51 3.01 -4.65
C ALA A 67 5.33 1.72 -4.87
N ALA A 68 6.66 1.82 -4.78
CA ALA A 68 7.56 0.70 -4.96
C ALA A 68 7.37 -0.34 -3.86
N HIS A 69 7.33 0.10 -2.59
CA HIS A 69 7.15 -0.77 -1.44
C HIS A 69 5.78 -1.46 -1.45
N GLN A 70 4.70 -0.73 -1.78
CA GLN A 70 3.37 -1.32 -1.94
C GLN A 70 3.37 -2.37 -3.05
N ARG A 71 3.94 -2.07 -4.23
CA ARG A 71 4.01 -3.04 -5.32
C ARG A 71 4.81 -4.29 -4.92
N ALA A 72 5.88 -4.13 -4.15
CA ALA A 72 6.68 -5.25 -3.66
C ALA A 72 5.94 -6.08 -2.62
N LEU A 73 5.18 -5.46 -1.71
CA LEU A 73 4.28 -6.17 -0.79
C LEU A 73 3.36 -7.14 -1.56
N TYR A 74 2.70 -6.67 -2.62
CA TYR A 74 1.82 -7.52 -3.43
C TYR A 74 2.51 -8.75 -4.03
N TYR A 75 3.77 -8.64 -4.42
CA TYR A 75 4.52 -9.79 -4.94
C TYR A 75 4.72 -10.87 -3.86
N TRP A 76 5.06 -10.45 -2.64
CA TRP A 76 5.39 -11.34 -1.53
C TRP A 76 4.19 -11.93 -0.78
N LEU A 77 2.97 -11.43 -1.02
CA LEU A 77 1.77 -12.00 -0.39
C LEU A 77 1.50 -13.46 -0.83
N PRO A 78 0.92 -14.31 0.04
CA PRO A 78 0.62 -15.73 -0.26
C PRO A 78 -0.24 -15.96 -1.51
N ARG A 79 -1.17 -15.03 -1.78
CA ARG A 79 -2.09 -15.11 -2.93
C ARG A 79 -1.41 -14.82 -4.29
N TRP A 80 -0.13 -14.48 -4.27
CA TRP A 80 0.66 -14.13 -5.45
C TRP A 80 1.89 -15.04 -5.57
N GLN A 81 3.10 -14.53 -5.33
CA GLN A 81 4.33 -15.28 -5.54
C GLN A 81 5.07 -15.59 -4.24
N GLY A 82 4.59 -15.14 -3.08
CA GLY A 82 5.28 -15.34 -1.80
C GLY A 82 4.52 -16.21 -0.80
N SER A 83 4.74 -15.93 0.48
CA SER A 83 4.20 -16.66 1.63
C SER A 83 3.94 -15.70 2.79
N ALA A 84 3.32 -16.17 3.87
CA ALA A 84 3.05 -15.34 5.03
C ALA A 84 4.37 -14.83 5.66
N GLU A 85 5.37 -15.71 5.72
CA GLU A 85 6.71 -15.42 6.25
C GLU A 85 7.45 -14.42 5.36
N LEU A 86 7.40 -14.58 4.04
CA LEU A 86 8.03 -13.65 3.10
C LEU A 86 7.40 -12.25 3.14
N ALA A 87 6.06 -12.18 3.21
CA ALA A 87 5.36 -10.90 3.34
C ALA A 87 5.68 -10.22 4.68
N ALA A 88 5.62 -10.96 5.79
CA ALA A 88 5.95 -10.43 7.11
C ALA A 88 7.40 -9.93 7.17
N GLY A 89 8.35 -10.71 6.65
CA GLY A 89 9.76 -10.33 6.57
C GLY A 89 9.98 -9.07 5.74
N PHE A 90 9.32 -8.97 4.57
CA PHE A 90 9.40 -7.77 3.74
C PHE A 90 8.87 -6.51 4.44
N VAL A 91 7.75 -6.62 5.15
CA VAL A 91 7.18 -5.50 5.91
C VAL A 91 8.11 -5.10 7.05
N ALA A 92 8.66 -6.07 7.80
CA ALA A 92 9.63 -5.80 8.86
C ALA A 92 10.88 -5.08 8.33
N ASP A 93 11.46 -5.55 7.21
CA ASP A 93 12.62 -4.93 6.58
C ASP A 93 12.33 -3.51 6.08
N THR A 94 11.11 -3.29 5.56
CA THR A 94 10.64 -1.97 5.10
C THR A 94 10.58 -0.99 6.27
N LEU A 95 10.00 -1.40 7.40
CA LEU A 95 9.87 -0.57 8.59
C LEU A 95 11.21 -0.31 9.28
N ALA A 96 12.11 -1.30 9.30
CA ALA A 96 13.46 -1.13 9.84
C ALA A 96 14.29 -0.07 9.09
N ARG A 97 13.94 0.21 7.83
CA ARG A 97 14.58 1.22 6.96
C ARG A 97 13.73 2.48 6.79
N ALA A 98 12.57 2.55 7.44
CA ALA A 98 11.66 3.67 7.31
C ALA A 98 12.26 4.92 7.94
N VAL A 99 12.08 6.05 7.25
CA VAL A 99 12.44 7.37 7.74
C VAL A 99 11.14 8.11 8.05
N PRO A 100 10.99 8.74 9.23
CA PRO A 100 9.79 9.51 9.57
C PRO A 100 9.44 10.55 8.50
N GLY A 101 8.16 10.69 8.18
CA GLY A 101 7.65 11.59 7.17
C GLY A 101 7.72 11.06 5.74
N ARG A 102 8.16 9.81 5.55
CA ARG A 102 8.17 9.13 4.23
C ARG A 102 6.98 8.20 4.02
N LEU A 103 6.10 8.06 5.01
CA LEU A 103 4.81 7.36 4.90
C LEU A 103 4.93 5.87 4.55
N LEU A 104 6.08 5.24 4.79
CA LEU A 104 6.29 3.81 4.55
C LEU A 104 5.51 2.93 5.54
N THR A 105 5.09 3.48 6.67
CA THR A 105 4.15 2.83 7.60
C THR A 105 2.81 2.49 6.94
N GLY A 106 2.44 3.17 5.83
CA GLY A 106 1.25 2.82 5.04
C GLY A 106 1.30 1.42 4.43
N VAL A 107 2.50 0.89 4.17
CA VAL A 107 2.71 -0.49 3.70
C VAL A 107 2.30 -1.50 4.78
N GLN A 108 2.61 -1.19 6.04
CA GLN A 108 2.20 -2.03 7.17
C GLN A 108 0.68 -1.99 7.37
N LEU A 109 0.05 -0.82 7.27
CA LEU A 109 -1.41 -0.69 7.37
C LEU A 109 -2.12 -1.54 6.30
N GLU A 110 -1.64 -1.47 5.06
CA GLU A 110 -2.15 -2.27 3.95
C GLU A 110 -1.93 -3.78 4.20
N TYR A 111 -0.76 -4.20 4.67
CA TYR A 111 -0.48 -5.60 5.02
C TYR A 111 -1.42 -6.12 6.13
N LEU A 112 -1.58 -5.35 7.21
CA LEU A 112 -2.47 -5.71 8.32
C LEU A 112 -3.92 -5.88 7.84
N PHE A 113 -4.37 -5.03 6.93
CA PHE A 113 -5.69 -5.14 6.32
C PHE A 113 -5.81 -6.40 5.45
N LEU A 114 -4.89 -6.59 4.49
CA LEU A 114 -4.97 -7.66 3.49
C LEU A 114 -4.90 -9.05 4.10
N GLU A 115 -4.07 -9.21 5.12
CA GLU A 115 -3.86 -10.48 5.83
C GLU A 115 -4.70 -10.57 7.11
N GLN A 116 -5.64 -9.63 7.30
CA GLN A 116 -6.62 -9.62 8.39
C GLN A 116 -6.00 -9.76 9.79
N ILE A 117 -4.82 -9.18 9.97
CA ILE A 117 -4.06 -9.27 11.23
C ILE A 117 -4.79 -8.46 12.31
N ARG A 118 -4.84 -9.03 13.52
CA ARG A 118 -5.49 -8.48 14.71
C ARG A 118 -4.57 -8.60 15.92
N GLY A 119 -4.80 -7.77 16.92
CA GLY A 119 -4.07 -7.80 18.19
C GLY A 119 -3.26 -6.52 18.46
N PRO A 120 -2.42 -6.53 19.52
CA PRO A 120 -1.67 -5.36 19.98
C PRO A 120 -0.78 -4.71 18.90
N GLN A 121 -0.29 -5.49 17.95
CA GLN A 121 0.51 -5.00 16.82
C GLN A 121 -0.24 -4.01 15.94
N VAL A 122 -1.57 -4.07 15.88
CA VAL A 122 -2.39 -3.10 15.13
C VAL A 122 -2.36 -1.74 15.82
N ALA A 123 -2.44 -1.71 17.15
CA ALA A 123 -2.37 -0.45 17.90
C ALA A 123 -1.02 0.24 17.70
N ALA A 124 0.09 -0.50 17.85
CA ALA A 124 1.43 0.02 17.62
C ALA A 124 1.64 0.51 16.18
N ALA A 125 1.10 -0.21 15.19
CA ALA A 125 1.18 0.21 13.79
C ALA A 125 0.39 1.50 13.52
N LEU A 126 -0.79 1.66 14.14
CA LEU A 126 -1.58 2.89 14.05
C LEU A 126 -0.86 4.08 14.67
N ASP A 127 -0.23 3.91 15.84
CA ASP A 127 0.56 4.96 16.47
C ASP A 127 1.76 5.37 15.62
N ALA A 128 2.49 4.39 15.06
CA ALA A 128 3.61 4.65 14.16
C ALA A 128 3.16 5.38 12.88
N ALA A 129 2.02 4.99 12.31
CA ALA A 129 1.45 5.61 11.13
C ALA A 129 0.99 7.05 11.37
N LEU A 130 0.37 7.33 12.52
CA LEU A 130 0.03 8.70 12.92
C LEU A 130 1.27 9.58 13.09
N ALA A 131 2.33 9.05 13.72
CA ALA A 131 3.59 9.77 13.89
C ALA A 131 4.32 10.02 12.55
N ASP A 132 4.34 9.03 11.66
CA ASP A 132 4.93 9.13 10.32
C ASP A 132 4.17 10.18 9.47
N LEU A 133 2.84 10.20 9.55
CA LEU A 133 2.01 11.21 8.92
C LEU A 133 2.23 12.61 9.49
N ALA A 134 2.35 12.75 10.81
CA ALA A 134 2.62 14.04 11.45
C ALA A 134 4.01 14.62 11.07
N ALA A 135 4.97 13.75 10.78
CA ALA A 135 6.31 14.14 10.32
C ALA A 135 6.40 14.40 8.80
N ALA A 136 5.36 14.06 8.03
CA ALA A 136 5.38 14.19 6.58
C ALA A 136 5.19 15.64 6.11
N PRO A 137 5.86 16.06 5.01
CA PRO A 137 5.53 17.31 4.33
C PRO A 137 4.04 17.33 3.96
N PRO A 138 3.31 18.44 4.19
CA PRO A 138 1.88 18.51 3.89
C PRO A 138 1.53 18.21 2.42
N ASP A 139 2.44 18.52 1.50
CA ASP A 139 2.34 18.30 0.06
C ASP A 139 2.85 16.92 -0.40
N HIS A 140 3.27 16.05 0.53
CA HIS A 140 3.73 14.72 0.16
C HIS A 140 2.59 13.94 -0.54
N PRO A 141 2.83 13.36 -1.73
CA PRO A 141 1.77 12.85 -2.60
C PRO A 141 0.98 11.67 -2.01
N TYR A 142 1.52 11.01 -0.98
CA TYR A 142 0.88 9.90 -0.29
C TYR A 142 0.11 10.28 0.99
N CYS A 143 0.11 11.55 1.42
CA CYS A 143 -0.60 11.97 2.63
C CYS A 143 -2.08 11.55 2.61
N ILE A 144 -2.80 11.83 1.52
CA ILE A 144 -4.22 11.49 1.40
C ILE A 144 -4.44 9.97 1.38
N HIS A 145 -3.63 9.22 0.65
CA HIS A 145 -3.70 7.75 0.66
C HIS A 145 -3.47 7.15 2.05
N HIS A 146 -2.55 7.74 2.81
CA HIS A 146 -2.25 7.35 4.18
C HIS A 146 -3.44 7.63 5.12
N GLN A 147 -4.08 8.79 4.95
CA GLN A 147 -5.28 9.17 5.70
C GLN A 147 -6.44 8.19 5.49
N HIS A 148 -6.64 7.65 4.28
CA HIS A 148 -7.69 6.65 4.06
C HIS A 148 -7.46 5.35 4.84
N TRP A 149 -6.21 4.88 4.89
CA TRP A 149 -5.86 3.71 5.69
C TRP A 149 -6.09 3.95 7.18
N LEU A 150 -5.67 5.11 7.68
CA LEU A 150 -5.90 5.51 9.08
C LEU A 150 -7.39 5.61 9.38
N ALA A 151 -8.18 6.30 8.55
CA ALA A 151 -9.62 6.45 8.74
C ALA A 151 -10.32 5.10 8.91
N TYR A 152 -9.98 4.12 8.06
CA TYR A 152 -10.54 2.78 8.17
C TYR A 152 -10.07 2.04 9.43
N LEU A 153 -8.75 1.90 9.61
CA LEU A 153 -8.19 1.05 10.66
C LEU A 153 -8.39 1.62 12.07
N LEU A 154 -8.32 2.95 12.24
CA LEU A 154 -8.63 3.61 13.52
C LEU A 154 -10.09 3.38 13.91
N THR A 155 -11.03 3.46 12.95
CA THR A 155 -12.44 3.16 13.20
C THR A 155 -12.59 1.72 13.69
N LYS A 156 -12.00 0.75 12.98
CA LYS A 156 -12.09 -0.67 13.37
C LYS A 156 -11.35 -1.00 14.67
N ALA A 157 -10.44 -0.14 15.11
CA ALA A 157 -9.77 -0.22 16.40
C ALA A 157 -10.52 0.52 17.54
N GLY A 158 -11.67 1.16 17.25
CA GLY A 158 -12.43 1.94 18.23
C GLY A 158 -11.84 3.32 18.57
N ARG A 159 -10.80 3.76 17.84
CA ARG A 159 -10.11 5.04 18.02
C ARG A 159 -10.82 6.17 17.24
N HIS A 160 -12.09 6.37 17.59
CA HIS A 160 -13.03 7.15 16.78
C HIS A 160 -12.64 8.62 16.60
N SER A 161 -12.15 9.32 17.62
CA SER A 161 -11.76 10.74 17.48
C SER A 161 -10.63 10.96 16.47
N GLU A 162 -9.66 10.04 16.45
CA GLU A 162 -8.55 10.09 15.48
C GLU A 162 -9.03 9.70 14.09
N ALA A 163 -9.91 8.69 13.99
CA ALA A 163 -10.54 8.30 12.73
C ALA A 163 -11.34 9.46 12.10
N VAL A 164 -12.12 10.20 12.90
CA VAL A 164 -12.88 11.38 12.44
C VAL A 164 -11.94 12.46 11.91
N THR A 165 -10.78 12.66 12.53
CA THR A 165 -9.75 13.59 12.02
C THR A 165 -9.24 13.17 10.65
N ALA A 166 -8.97 11.87 10.46
CA ALA A 166 -8.57 11.33 9.16
C ALA A 166 -9.70 11.45 8.11
N PHE A 167 -10.96 11.20 8.47
CA PHE A 167 -12.10 11.38 7.56
C PHE A 167 -12.29 12.83 7.12
N ARG A 168 -12.08 13.81 8.00
CA ARG A 168 -12.11 15.24 7.64
C ARG A 168 -11.01 15.58 6.64
N ALA A 169 -9.84 14.96 6.73
CA ALA A 169 -8.72 15.22 5.83
C ALA A 169 -8.93 14.72 4.39
N VAL A 170 -9.77 13.70 4.19
CA VAL A 170 -10.01 13.10 2.87
C VAL A 170 -11.31 13.57 2.19
N ASP A 171 -12.08 14.42 2.87
CA ASP A 171 -13.23 15.17 2.36
C ASP A 171 -14.21 14.38 1.44
N GLY A 172 -14.55 13.16 1.85
CA GLY A 172 -15.55 12.34 1.15
C GLY A 172 -15.06 11.61 -0.11
N TYR A 173 -13.78 11.69 -0.47
CA TYR A 173 -13.23 10.89 -1.56
C TYR A 173 -13.20 9.40 -1.18
N ALA A 174 -13.93 8.56 -1.91
CA ALA A 174 -13.98 7.11 -1.67
C ALA A 174 -13.28 6.29 -2.76
N GLY A 175 -12.50 6.92 -3.66
CA GLY A 175 -11.80 6.26 -4.75
C GLY A 175 -10.44 5.65 -4.39
N ALA A 176 -10.11 5.63 -3.10
CA ALA A 176 -8.85 5.12 -2.59
C ALA A 176 -9.00 3.79 -1.85
N ARG A 177 -7.88 3.15 -1.58
CA ARG A 177 -7.79 2.03 -0.64
C ARG A 177 -8.14 2.48 0.79
N PRO A 178 -8.81 1.64 1.60
CA PRO A 178 -9.29 0.30 1.26
C PRO A 178 -10.64 0.26 0.54
N TRP A 179 -11.30 1.40 0.32
CA TRP A 179 -12.68 1.47 -0.15
C TRP A 179 -12.88 0.81 -1.53
N ASP A 180 -11.92 1.03 -2.45
CA ASP A 180 -11.92 0.44 -3.81
C ASP A 180 -11.84 -1.10 -3.84
N LEU A 181 -11.55 -1.75 -2.71
CA LEU A 181 -11.57 -3.20 -2.57
C LEU A 181 -12.95 -3.78 -2.27
N TYR A 182 -13.90 -2.93 -1.92
CA TYR A 182 -15.28 -3.32 -1.64
C TYR A 182 -16.15 -3.19 -2.89
N ALA A 183 -17.23 -3.98 -2.94
CA ALA A 183 -18.19 -3.93 -4.04
C ALA A 183 -18.91 -2.58 -4.13
N ASP A 184 -19.13 -1.92 -2.98
CA ASP A 184 -19.66 -0.56 -2.88
C ASP A 184 -18.68 0.31 -2.08
N PRO A 185 -17.70 0.95 -2.75
CA PRO A 185 -16.72 1.81 -2.09
C PRO A 185 -17.34 2.99 -1.35
N ALA A 186 -18.31 3.67 -1.97
CA ALA A 186 -18.95 4.86 -1.42
C ALA A 186 -19.82 4.52 -0.19
N GLY A 187 -20.61 3.45 -0.27
CA GLY A 187 -21.39 2.99 0.87
C GLY A 187 -20.52 2.49 2.02
N THR A 188 -19.44 1.76 1.72
CA THR A 188 -18.49 1.29 2.75
C THR A 188 -17.78 2.46 3.44
N PHE A 189 -17.36 3.46 2.67
CA PHE A 189 -16.78 4.69 3.20
C PHE A 189 -17.77 5.41 4.13
N ALA A 190 -19.00 5.66 3.66
CA ALA A 190 -20.02 6.38 4.42
C ALA A 190 -20.38 5.64 5.71
N ALA A 191 -20.63 4.32 5.64
CA ALA A 191 -20.97 3.53 6.81
C ALA A 191 -19.84 3.54 7.87
N THR A 192 -18.59 3.43 7.44
CA THR A 192 -17.41 3.47 8.34
C THR A 192 -17.22 4.86 8.94
N ARG A 193 -17.43 5.92 8.17
CA ARG A 193 -17.41 7.30 8.67
C ARG A 193 -18.49 7.51 9.72
N ASP A 194 -19.71 7.04 9.46
CA ASP A 194 -20.83 7.22 10.39
C ASP A 194 -20.64 6.41 11.68
N GLU A 195 -19.99 5.25 11.59
CA GLU A 195 -19.52 4.47 12.75
C GLU A 195 -18.54 5.29 13.60
N ALA A 196 -17.51 5.87 12.96
CA ALA A 196 -16.55 6.73 13.65
C ALA A 196 -17.22 7.95 14.31
N LEU A 197 -18.16 8.61 13.62
CA LEU A 197 -18.88 9.77 14.16
C LEU A 197 -19.77 9.40 15.35
N ARG A 198 -20.48 8.27 15.31
CA ARG A 198 -21.29 7.80 16.45
C ARG A 198 -20.44 7.44 17.67
N GLY A 199 -19.22 6.96 17.44
CA GLY A 199 -18.31 6.54 18.49
C GLY A 199 -17.39 7.66 19.02
N GLU A 200 -17.39 8.85 18.41
CA GLU A 200 -16.65 10.01 18.89
C GLU A 200 -17.31 10.54 20.18
N PRO A 201 -16.60 10.58 21.32
CA PRO A 201 -17.16 11.15 22.54
C PRO A 201 -17.48 12.64 22.33
N LEU A 202 -18.66 13.07 22.79
CA LEU A 202 -19.05 14.48 22.75
C LEU A 202 -17.96 15.33 23.42
N ARG A 203 -17.42 16.31 22.69
CA ARG A 203 -16.54 17.33 23.26
C ARG A 203 -17.35 18.08 24.33
N ARG A 204 -17.07 17.82 25.60
CA ARG A 204 -17.58 18.59 26.74
C ARG A 204 -16.71 19.82 26.96
#